data_AF-A0A530LQT2-F1
#
_entry.id   AF-A0A530LQT2-F1
#
_cell.length_a   1.000
_cell.length_b   1.000
_cell.length_c   1.000
_cell.angle_alpha   90.00
_cell.angle_beta   90.00
_cell.angle_gamma   90.00
#
_symmetry.space_group_name_H-M   'P 1'
#
loop_
_entity.id
_entity.type
_entity.pdbx_description
1 polymer ?
#
loop_
_entity_poly.entity_id
_entity_poly.type
_entity_poly.pdbx_seq_one_letter_code
_entity_poly.pdbx_strand_id
1 'polypeptide(L)'
;FNTRHARKGDPTWTWLAAAVLFVVIIWLSTAPKLLTGEVKTSSAAQVYVASAHFPAVRDTVLGRCSMCHAAEPSYEGIYHAPKGVMLDTDAGIAEHAGEIYLQAGRSHAMPPANVTQITDKERALLVAWFEGARK
;
A
#
# COMPACT_ATOMS: atom_id res chain seq x y z
N PHE A 1 -13.71 -5.76 -45.51
CA PHE A 1 -12.88 -6.52 -46.46
C PHE A 1 -11.60 -6.97 -45.74
N ASN A 2 -11.61 -8.16 -45.13
CA ASN A 2 -10.44 -8.73 -44.44
C ASN A 2 -9.59 -9.57 -45.44
N THR A 3 -8.31 -9.83 -45.14
CA THR A 3 -7.37 -10.63 -45.95
C THR A 3 -7.95 -11.98 -46.40
N ARG A 4 -8.83 -12.57 -45.57
CA ARG A 4 -9.60 -13.79 -45.88
C ARG A 4 -10.62 -13.64 -47.02
N HIS A 5 -11.29 -12.50 -47.14
CA HIS A 5 -12.18 -12.23 -48.29
C HIS A 5 -11.40 -11.85 -49.57
N ALA A 6 -10.11 -11.52 -49.43
CA ALA A 6 -9.22 -11.18 -50.55
C ALA A 6 -8.31 -12.33 -51.02
N ARG A 7 -8.44 -13.55 -50.46
CA ARG A 7 -7.59 -14.75 -50.73
C ARG A 7 -6.07 -14.50 -50.71
N LYS A 8 -5.58 -13.53 -49.92
CA LYS A 8 -4.14 -13.17 -49.84
C LYS A 8 -3.31 -14.07 -48.91
N GLY A 9 -3.84 -15.21 -48.45
CA GLY A 9 -3.20 -16.10 -47.49
C GLY A 9 -3.22 -15.57 -46.05
N ASP A 10 -2.66 -16.34 -45.12
CA ASP A 10 -2.54 -15.96 -43.71
C ASP A 10 -1.25 -15.16 -43.47
N PRO A 11 -1.32 -13.90 -43.00
CA PRO A 11 -0.14 -13.06 -42.78
C PRO A 11 0.65 -13.50 -41.55
N THR A 12 1.79 -14.16 -41.78
CA THR A 12 2.69 -14.67 -40.72
C THR A 12 3.38 -13.56 -39.92
N TRP A 13 3.44 -12.33 -40.45
CA TRP A 13 3.99 -11.15 -39.75
C TRP A 13 3.26 -10.82 -38.44
N THR A 14 1.99 -11.22 -38.33
CA THR A 14 1.19 -11.04 -37.11
C THR A 14 1.80 -11.76 -35.90
N TRP A 15 2.47 -12.90 -36.10
CA TRP A 15 3.20 -13.61 -35.05
C TRP A 15 4.42 -12.83 -34.56
N LEU A 16 5.15 -12.16 -35.47
CA LEU A 16 6.27 -11.30 -35.10
C LEU A 16 5.78 -10.06 -34.34
N ALA A 17 4.71 -9.42 -34.82
CA ALA A 17 4.08 -8.30 -34.13
C ALA A 17 3.58 -8.70 -32.72
N ALA A 18 2.95 -9.87 -32.59
CA ALA A 18 2.51 -10.42 -31.32
C ALA A 18 3.68 -10.72 -30.37
N ALA A 19 4.78 -11.31 -30.88
CA ALA A 19 5.97 -11.57 -30.08
C ALA A 19 6.61 -10.27 -29.55
N VAL A 20 6.70 -9.22 -30.38
CA VAL A 20 7.20 -7.91 -29.97
C VAL A 20 6.30 -7.29 -28.90
N LEU A 21 4.98 -7.29 -29.10
CA LEU A 21 4.01 -6.81 -28.12
C LEU A 21 4.12 -7.56 -26.79
N PHE A 22 4.28 -8.88 -26.85
CA PHE A 22 4.43 -9.72 -25.66
C PHE A 22 5.72 -9.40 -24.88
N VAL A 23 6.84 -9.19 -25.57
CA VAL A 23 8.10 -8.76 -24.94
C VAL A 23 7.96 -7.37 -24.30
N VAL A 24 7.26 -6.43 -24.96
CA VAL A 24 7.00 -5.10 -24.39
C VAL A 24 6.14 -5.19 -23.13
N ILE A 25 5.10 -6.05 -23.12
CA ILE A 25 4.26 -6.28 -21.94
C ILE A 25 5.09 -6.90 -20.81
N ILE A 26 5.92 -7.91 -21.09
CA ILE A 26 6.83 -8.50 -20.09
C ILE A 26 7.76 -7.43 -19.52
N TRP A 27 8.36 -6.62 -20.39
CA TRP A 27 9.31 -5.59 -19.99
C TRP A 27 8.66 -4.52 -19.09
N LEU A 28 7.48 -4.01 -19.49
CA LEU A 28 6.70 -3.07 -18.68
C LEU A 28 6.23 -3.67 -17.35
N SER A 29 5.88 -4.97 -17.34
CA SER A 29 5.44 -5.69 -16.14
C SER A 29 6.59 -6.01 -15.18
N THR A 30 7.83 -6.08 -15.68
CA THR A 30 9.03 -6.33 -14.85
C THR A 30 9.66 -5.04 -14.33
N ALA A 31 9.32 -3.88 -14.92
CA ALA A 31 9.82 -2.56 -14.53
C ALA A 31 8.97 -1.71 -13.55
N PRO A 32 8.02 -2.21 -12.73
CA PRO A 32 7.27 -1.33 -11.84
C PRO A 32 8.16 -0.72 -10.75
N LYS A 33 9.19 -1.45 -10.30
CA LYS A 33 10.02 -1.05 -9.14
C LYS A 33 10.90 0.19 -9.37
N LEU A 34 11.19 0.55 -10.62
CA LEU A 34 12.03 1.71 -10.94
C LEU A 34 11.21 3.02 -11.09
N LEU A 35 9.89 2.91 -11.23
CA LEU A 35 8.99 4.06 -11.42
C LEU A 35 8.12 4.36 -10.21
N THR A 36 7.93 3.40 -9.30
CA THR A 36 7.06 3.57 -8.12
C THR A 36 7.72 4.32 -6.96
N GLY A 37 9.00 4.70 -7.06
CA GLY A 37 9.68 5.50 -6.05
C GLY A 37 9.44 4.95 -4.65
N GLU A 38 10.00 3.78 -4.33
CA GLU A 38 9.96 3.25 -2.96
C GLU A 38 10.28 4.39 -1.99
N VAL A 39 9.27 4.80 -1.22
CA VAL A 39 9.40 5.84 -0.21
C VAL A 39 10.40 5.29 0.80
N LYS A 40 11.67 5.69 0.65
CA LYS A 40 12.71 5.33 1.60
C LYS A 40 12.29 5.91 2.94
N THR A 41 12.06 5.03 3.90
CA THR A 41 11.82 5.41 5.29
C THR A 41 12.91 6.38 5.74
N SER A 42 12.50 7.55 6.20
CA SER A 42 13.40 8.57 6.74
C SER A 42 14.22 7.98 7.87
N SER A 43 15.42 8.55 8.12
CA SER A 43 16.28 8.08 9.20
C SER A 43 15.58 8.12 10.56
N ALA A 44 14.67 9.08 10.76
CA ALA A 44 13.86 9.20 11.97
C ALA A 44 12.81 8.09 12.08
N ALA A 45 12.22 7.67 10.97
CA ALA A 45 11.17 6.64 10.96
C ALA A 45 11.72 5.20 11.02
N GLN A 46 13.00 4.98 10.71
CA GLN A 46 13.62 3.64 10.72
C GLN A 46 13.54 2.95 12.10
N VAL A 47 13.56 3.71 13.19
CA VAL A 47 13.46 3.17 14.56
C VAL A 47 12.13 2.45 14.79
N TYR A 48 11.06 2.92 14.14
CA TYR A 48 9.73 2.33 14.25
C TYR A 48 9.63 1.00 13.51
N VAL A 49 10.27 0.88 12.34
CA VAL A 49 10.35 -0.37 11.57
C VAL A 49 11.22 -1.40 12.30
N ALA A 50 12.32 -0.95 12.93
CA ALA A 50 13.25 -1.82 13.66
C ALA A 50 12.68 -2.39 14.98
N SER A 51 11.55 -1.87 15.45
CA SER A 51 10.92 -2.33 16.70
C SER A 51 10.45 -3.78 16.60
N ALA A 52 10.66 -4.57 17.67
CA ALA A 52 10.15 -5.93 17.77
C ALA A 52 8.61 -6.01 17.71
N HIS A 53 7.91 -4.92 18.05
CA HIS A 53 6.45 -4.84 17.94
C HIS A 53 5.96 -4.54 16.52
N PHE A 54 6.84 -4.07 15.63
CA PHE A 54 6.45 -3.57 14.32
C PHE A 54 5.67 -4.58 13.46
N PRO A 55 6.03 -5.88 13.39
CA PRO A 55 5.26 -6.83 12.59
C PRO A 55 3.78 -6.90 13.01
N ALA A 56 3.51 -6.96 14.33
CA ALA A 56 2.14 -7.00 14.84
C ALA A 56 1.41 -5.67 14.65
N VAL A 57 2.13 -4.55 14.76
CA VAL A 57 1.59 -3.22 14.46
C VAL A 57 1.21 -3.10 13.00
N ARG A 58 2.09 -3.51 12.09
CA ARG A 58 1.84 -3.51 10.65
C ARG A 58 0.58 -4.30 10.34
N ASP A 59 0.45 -5.52 10.84
CA ASP A 59 -0.72 -6.36 10.60
C ASP A 59 -2.00 -5.69 11.13
N THR A 60 -1.92 -5.05 12.30
CA THR A 60 -3.03 -4.26 12.86
C THR A 60 -3.39 -3.08 11.96
N VAL A 61 -2.41 -2.30 11.52
CA VAL A 61 -2.65 -1.10 10.69
C VAL A 61 -3.20 -1.48 9.32
N LEU A 62 -2.64 -2.52 8.68
CA LEU A 62 -3.15 -3.07 7.43
C LEU A 62 -4.60 -3.55 7.55
N GLY A 63 -4.93 -4.24 8.65
CA GLY A 63 -6.27 -4.75 8.89
C GLY A 63 -7.30 -3.69 9.30
N ARG A 64 -6.88 -2.61 9.97
CA ARG A 64 -7.80 -1.64 10.61
C ARG A 64 -7.83 -0.27 9.97
N CYS A 65 -6.79 0.14 9.25
CA CYS A 65 -6.60 1.52 8.80
C CYS A 65 -6.49 1.63 7.28
N SER A 66 -5.79 0.70 6.62
CA SER A 66 -5.39 0.85 5.22
C SER A 66 -6.55 0.81 4.22
N MET A 67 -7.72 0.27 4.60
CA MET A 67 -8.93 0.35 3.75
C MET A 67 -9.31 1.80 3.42
N CYS A 68 -9.06 2.75 4.33
CA CYS A 68 -9.30 4.18 4.10
C CYS A 68 -8.00 4.95 3.82
N HIS A 69 -6.88 4.51 4.39
CA HIS A 69 -5.58 5.17 4.34
C HIS A 69 -4.59 4.38 3.46
N ALA A 70 -4.89 4.23 2.17
CA ALA A 70 -4.01 3.61 1.19
C ALA A 70 -3.85 4.51 -0.05
N ALA A 71 -2.87 4.22 -0.89
CA ALA A 71 -2.73 4.85 -2.20
C ALA A 71 -4.01 4.67 -3.04
N GLU A 72 -4.62 3.49 -2.93
CA GLU A 72 -5.90 3.14 -3.53
C GLU A 72 -6.86 2.66 -2.43
N PRO A 73 -7.62 3.58 -1.79
CA PRO A 73 -8.58 3.20 -0.77
C PRO A 73 -9.68 2.30 -1.31
N SER A 74 -10.15 1.37 -0.47
CA SER A 74 -11.19 0.39 -0.82
C SER A 74 -12.48 0.57 -0.01
N TYR A 75 -12.52 1.55 0.88
CA TYR A 75 -13.71 1.87 1.66
C TYR A 75 -14.68 2.75 0.88
N GLU A 76 -15.98 2.40 0.89
CA GLU A 76 -17.01 3.13 0.17
C GLU A 76 -17.05 4.61 0.58
N GLY A 77 -17.12 5.50 -0.42
CA GLY A 77 -17.13 6.95 -0.21
C GLY A 77 -15.75 7.57 0.08
N ILE A 78 -14.68 6.77 0.16
CA ILE A 78 -13.30 7.25 0.30
C ILE A 78 -12.57 7.03 -1.03
N TYR A 79 -12.39 8.11 -1.79
CA TYR A 79 -11.71 8.05 -3.10
C TYR A 79 -10.21 8.33 -3.00
N HIS A 80 -9.77 8.99 -1.93
CA HIS A 80 -8.37 9.29 -1.66
C HIS A 80 -8.11 9.18 -0.16
N ALA A 81 -6.88 8.80 0.21
CA ALA A 81 -6.46 8.73 1.60
C ALA A 81 -6.75 10.05 2.33
N PRO A 82 -7.54 10.04 3.43
CA PRO A 82 -7.82 11.25 4.17
C PRO A 82 -6.53 11.94 4.63
N LYS A 83 -6.45 13.26 4.38
CA LYS A 83 -5.26 14.10 4.67
C LYS A 83 -3.97 13.64 3.98
N GLY A 84 -4.04 12.78 2.97
CA GLY A 84 -2.87 12.22 2.29
C GLY A 84 -2.08 11.21 3.14
N VAL A 85 -2.64 10.71 4.23
CA VAL A 85 -1.99 9.73 5.12
C VAL A 85 -2.12 8.34 4.52
N MET A 86 -1.01 7.76 4.06
CA MET A 86 -0.95 6.42 3.45
C MET A 86 -0.29 5.43 4.40
N LEU A 87 -0.99 4.33 4.70
CA LEU A 87 -0.67 3.33 5.72
C LEU A 87 -0.68 1.90 5.13
N ASP A 88 -0.57 1.77 3.83
CA ASP A 88 -0.54 0.50 3.07
C ASP A 88 0.88 -0.03 2.84
N THR A 89 1.90 0.68 3.33
CA THR A 89 3.31 0.26 3.25
C THR A 89 4.00 0.42 4.59
N ASP A 90 5.02 -0.41 4.85
CA ASP A 90 5.82 -0.36 6.08
C ASP A 90 6.44 1.04 6.29
N ALA A 91 6.89 1.67 5.20
CA ALA A 91 7.41 3.03 5.23
C ALA A 91 6.33 4.05 5.62
N GLY A 92 5.15 4.01 5.00
CA GLY A 92 4.04 4.92 5.34
C GLY A 92 3.59 4.77 6.79
N ILE A 93 3.52 3.54 7.30
CA ILE A 93 3.20 3.27 8.71
C ILE A 93 4.23 3.89 9.65
N ALA A 94 5.51 3.77 9.33
CA ALA A 94 6.59 4.31 10.14
C ALA A 94 6.68 5.85 10.08
N GLU A 95 6.46 6.44 8.90
CA GLU A 95 6.42 7.90 8.73
C GLU A 95 5.27 8.54 9.51
N HIS A 96 4.13 7.84 9.61
CA HIS A 96 2.94 8.30 10.33
C HIS A 96 2.79 7.70 11.73
N ALA A 97 3.88 7.21 12.34
CA ALA A 97 3.82 6.55 13.64
C ALA A 97 3.23 7.44 14.74
N GLY A 98 3.49 8.75 14.69
CA GLY A 98 2.95 9.73 15.64
C GLY A 98 1.44 9.92 15.51
N GLU A 99 0.92 10.00 14.28
CA GLU A 99 -0.50 10.10 14.00
C GLU A 99 -1.23 8.82 14.41
N ILE A 100 -0.66 7.65 14.12
CA ILE A 100 -1.21 6.35 14.52
C ILE A 100 -1.31 6.28 16.06
N TYR A 101 -0.23 6.67 16.76
CA TYR A 101 -0.19 6.74 18.21
C TYR A 101 -1.29 7.65 18.77
N LEU A 102 -1.38 8.89 18.28
CA LEU A 102 -2.33 9.87 18.80
C LEU A 102 -3.78 9.52 18.48
N GLN A 103 -4.07 9.17 17.23
CA GLN A 103 -5.44 9.00 16.72
C GLN A 103 -6.03 7.64 17.05
N ALA A 104 -5.28 6.56 16.79
CA ALA A 104 -5.76 5.20 17.03
C ALA A 104 -5.40 4.69 18.44
N GLY A 105 -4.18 4.97 18.90
CA GLY A 105 -3.70 4.53 20.20
C GLY A 105 -4.33 5.30 21.37
N ARG A 106 -4.13 6.62 21.44
CA ARG A 106 -4.35 7.40 22.67
C ARG A 106 -5.71 8.08 22.78
N SER A 107 -6.21 8.65 21.68
CA SER A 107 -7.50 9.38 21.66
C SER A 107 -8.68 8.51 21.23
N HIS A 108 -8.41 7.37 20.60
CA HIS A 108 -9.40 6.49 19.98
C HIS A 108 -10.28 7.20 18.93
N ALA A 109 -9.83 8.33 18.40
CA ALA A 109 -10.51 9.08 17.35
C ALA A 109 -10.59 8.29 16.02
N MET A 110 -9.63 7.39 15.80
CA MET A 110 -9.60 6.50 14.65
C MET A 110 -9.69 5.03 15.07
N PRO A 111 -10.36 4.19 14.28
CA PRO A 111 -11.27 4.55 13.17
C PRO A 111 -12.53 5.27 13.68
N PRO A 112 -13.17 6.14 12.86
CA PRO A 112 -14.39 6.82 13.26
C PRO A 112 -15.48 5.80 13.62
N ALA A 113 -16.18 6.01 14.74
CA ALA A 113 -17.17 5.07 15.28
C ALA A 113 -16.69 3.61 15.42
N ASN A 114 -15.37 3.39 15.46
CA ASN A 114 -14.75 2.07 15.46
C ASN A 114 -15.24 1.14 14.33
N VAL A 115 -15.48 1.67 13.13
CA VAL A 115 -16.05 0.89 12.01
C VAL A 115 -15.25 -0.36 11.60
N THR A 116 -13.93 -0.37 11.84
CA THR A 116 -13.08 -1.53 11.56
C THR A 116 -12.86 -2.45 12.76
N GLN A 117 -13.58 -2.19 13.87
CA GLN A 117 -13.57 -3.01 15.09
C GLN A 117 -12.16 -3.23 15.65
N ILE A 118 -11.34 -2.17 15.70
CA ILE A 118 -10.05 -2.25 16.40
C ILE A 118 -10.31 -2.44 17.90
N THR A 119 -9.58 -3.38 18.49
CA THR A 119 -9.71 -3.82 19.88
C THR A 119 -8.81 -3.00 20.80
N ASP A 120 -9.12 -2.97 22.09
CA ASP A 120 -8.28 -2.29 23.09
C ASP A 120 -6.87 -2.88 23.16
N LYS A 121 -6.73 -4.19 22.90
CA LYS A 121 -5.43 -4.86 22.84
C LYS A 121 -4.59 -4.36 21.66
N GLU A 122 -5.19 -4.21 20.48
CA GLU A 122 -4.54 -3.63 19.31
C GLU A 122 -4.16 -2.16 19.57
N ARG A 123 -5.02 -1.36 20.21
CA ARG A 123 -4.69 0.02 20.59
C ARG A 123 -3.52 0.10 21.55
N ALA A 124 -3.49 -0.77 22.57
CA ALA A 124 -2.39 -0.86 23.52
C ALA A 124 -1.08 -1.27 22.84
N LEU A 125 -1.14 -2.15 21.83
CA LEU A 125 0.01 -2.51 21.01
C LEU A 125 0.58 -1.30 20.25
N LEU A 126 -0.28 -0.48 19.62
CA LEU A 126 0.15 0.74 18.92
C LEU A 126 0.85 1.73 19.87
N VAL A 127 0.32 1.89 21.09
CA VAL A 127 0.91 2.72 22.15
C VAL A 127 2.29 2.20 22.57
N ALA A 128 2.37 0.91 22.89
CA ALA A 128 3.61 0.28 23.35
C ALA A 128 4.72 0.33 22.29
N TRP A 129 4.36 0.12 21.02
CA TRP A 129 5.31 0.24 19.91
C TRP A 129 5.88 1.64 19.77
N PHE A 130 5.03 2.67 19.75
CA PHE A 130 5.47 4.06 19.57
C PHE A 130 6.34 4.54 20.74
N GLU A 131 5.91 4.26 21.98
CA GLU A 131 6.65 4.66 23.18
C GLU A 131 7.93 3.84 23.37
N GLY A 132 7.93 2.56 23.00
CA GLY A 132 9.09 1.68 23.07
C GLY A 132 10.17 2.01 22.06
N ALA A 133 9.80 2.44 20.85
CA ALA A 133 10.76 2.82 19.80
C ALA A 133 11.51 4.14 20.09
N ARG A 134 11.06 4.92 21.08
CA ARG A 134 11.71 6.18 21.49
C ARG A 134 12.67 6.03 22.68
N LYS A 135 12.79 4.83 23.25
CA LYS A 135 13.71 4.51 24.35
C LYS A 135 15.01 3.97 23.79
#